data_AF-A0A7S1XZQ3-F1
#
_entry.id   AF-A0A7S1XZQ3-F1
#
_cell.length_a   1.000
_cell.length_b   1.000
_cell.length_c   1.000
_cell.angle_alpha   90.00
_cell.angle_beta   90.00
_cell.angle_gamma   90.00
#
_symmetry.space_group_name_H-M   'P 1'
#
loop_
_entity.id
_entity.type
_entity.pdbx_description
1 polymer ?
#
loop_
_entity_poly.entity_id
_entity_poly.type
_entity_poly.pdbx_seq_one_letter_code
_entity_poly.pdbx_strand_id
1 'polypeptide(L)'
;RRRPRMPSARPELLTAVFIAALSLVLGLATPGNDDLPERYRPVSNVLGYVFFLAWSCSFYPQVVQNRARADTTGLDPDYLWLNLVGYALYAAYNGLFYADERLRRRYADAHRGSEILVELHDLLFAVHGLALTAVQVAQCLYYNGAAQTPSRPFAALCAALLLVPLAWFAASPDLTVLQVCSLGLACRM
;
A
#
# COMPACT_ATOMS: atom_id res chain seq x y z
N ARG A 1 25.41 34.22 13.91
CA ARG A 1 24.75 32.94 13.53
C ARG A 1 23.45 32.82 14.32
N ARG A 2 22.28 33.06 13.70
CA ARG A 2 20.99 32.78 14.36
C ARG A 2 20.82 31.26 14.41
N ARG A 3 20.66 30.67 15.60
CA ARG A 3 20.25 29.26 15.71
C ARG A 3 18.88 29.12 15.02
N PRO A 4 18.68 28.13 14.13
CA PRO A 4 17.36 27.87 13.59
C PRO A 4 16.40 27.61 14.75
N ARG A 5 15.27 28.33 14.77
CA ARG A 5 14.25 28.19 15.80
C ARG A 5 13.55 26.85 15.52
N MET A 6 13.85 25.83 16.31
CA MET A 6 13.21 24.53 16.17
C MET A 6 11.69 24.72 16.32
N PRO A 7 10.87 24.20 15.39
CA PRO A 7 9.42 24.22 15.56
C PRO A 7 9.06 23.57 16.90
N SER A 8 7.99 24.04 17.54
CA SER A 8 7.55 23.45 18.80
C SER A 8 7.21 21.98 18.58
N ALA A 9 7.62 21.07 19.48
CA ALA A 9 7.32 19.63 19.40
C ALA A 9 5.84 19.28 19.70
N ARG A 10 5.02 20.28 20.08
CA ARG A 10 3.61 20.10 20.48
C ARG A 10 2.71 19.47 19.40
N PRO A 11 2.70 19.91 18.12
CA PRO A 11 1.82 19.33 17.10
C PRO A 11 2.24 17.91 16.72
N GLU A 12 3.54 17.59 16.68
CA GLU A 12 4.02 16.23 16.42
C GLU A 12 3.59 15.26 17.52
N LEU A 13 3.71 15.67 18.79
CA LEU A 13 3.23 14.90 19.92
C LEU A 13 1.71 14.70 19.88
N LEU A 14 0.94 15.73 19.54
CA LEU A 14 -0.52 15.63 19.41
C LEU A 14 -0.91 14.65 18.30
N THR A 15 -0.24 14.69 17.16
CA THR A 15 -0.45 13.73 16.06
C THR A 15 -0.13 12.30 16.51
N ALA A 16 1.00 12.09 17.21
CA ALA A 16 1.37 10.78 17.71
C ALA A 16 0.37 10.22 18.73
N VAL A 17 -0.11 11.07 19.66
CA VAL A 17 -1.15 10.70 20.63
C VAL A 17 -2.47 10.39 19.93
N PHE A 18 -2.85 11.18 18.93
CA PHE A 18 -4.06 10.95 18.15
C PHE A 18 -3.98 9.62 17.39
N ILE A 19 -2.86 9.33 16.72
CA ILE A 19 -2.64 8.04 16.03
C ILE A 19 -2.76 6.90 17.05
N ALA A 20 -2.04 6.96 18.17
CA ALA A 20 -2.07 5.89 19.16
C ALA A 20 -3.48 5.65 19.74
N ALA A 21 -4.21 6.72 20.05
CA ALA A 21 -5.57 6.63 20.58
C ALA A 21 -6.55 6.07 19.53
N LEU A 22 -6.50 6.56 18.29
CA LEU A 22 -7.38 6.11 17.22
C LEU A 22 -7.07 4.65 16.84
N SER A 23 -5.79 4.27 16.73
CA SER A 23 -5.40 2.88 16.47
C SER A 23 -5.84 1.92 17.56
N LEU A 24 -5.79 2.34 18.83
CA LEU A 24 -6.30 1.54 19.94
C LEU A 24 -7.81 1.33 19.81
N VAL A 25 -8.57 2.38 19.51
CA VAL A 25 -10.02 2.28 19.31
C VAL A 25 -10.34 1.38 18.12
N LEU A 26 -9.70 1.60 16.96
CA LEU A 26 -9.94 0.82 15.75
C LEU A 26 -9.52 -0.64 15.90
N GLY A 27 -8.34 -0.90 16.48
CA GLY A 27 -7.83 -2.25 16.67
C GLY A 27 -8.62 -3.09 17.69
N LEU A 28 -9.31 -2.43 18.63
CA LEU A 28 -10.22 -3.12 19.56
C LEU A 28 -11.66 -3.20 19.03
N ALA A 29 -12.09 -2.27 18.17
CA ALA A 29 -13.45 -2.24 17.61
C ALA A 29 -13.62 -3.10 16.36
N THR A 30 -12.54 -3.43 15.66
CA THR A 30 -12.56 -4.25 14.44
C THR A 30 -12.10 -5.69 14.73
N PRO A 31 -12.63 -6.68 13.99
CA PRO A 31 -12.15 -8.04 14.13
C PRO A 31 -10.69 -8.13 13.69
N GLY A 32 -9.86 -8.75 14.52
CA GLY A 32 -8.49 -9.11 14.17
C GLY A 32 -8.41 -10.56 13.68
N ASN A 33 -7.22 -11.00 13.31
CA ASN A 33 -6.99 -12.33 12.79
C ASN A 33 -7.31 -13.44 13.81
N ASP A 34 -8.26 -14.32 13.46
CA ASP A 34 -8.70 -15.44 14.29
C ASP A 34 -7.70 -16.60 14.36
N ASP A 35 -6.76 -16.68 13.42
CA ASP A 35 -5.70 -17.69 13.31
C ASP A 35 -4.59 -17.45 14.36
N LEU A 36 -4.55 -16.25 14.94
CA LEU A 36 -3.63 -15.92 16.02
C LEU A 36 -4.18 -16.37 17.39
N PRO A 37 -3.29 -16.81 18.31
CA PRO A 37 -3.67 -17.04 19.71
C PRO A 37 -4.36 -15.81 20.31
N GLU A 38 -5.41 -16.04 21.10
CA GLU A 38 -6.30 -15.00 21.65
C GLU A 38 -5.55 -13.82 22.30
N ARG A 39 -4.43 -14.10 22.98
CA ARG A 39 -3.57 -13.09 23.62
C ARG A 39 -2.88 -12.13 22.64
N TYR A 40 -2.57 -12.57 21.43
CA TYR A 40 -1.83 -11.78 20.44
C TYR A 40 -2.73 -11.08 19.43
N ARG A 41 -3.95 -11.58 19.23
CA ARG A 41 -4.93 -11.02 18.29
C ARG A 41 -5.18 -9.51 18.45
N PRO A 42 -5.54 -8.99 19.64
CA PRO A 42 -5.79 -7.55 19.78
C PRO A 42 -4.50 -6.73 19.63
N VAL A 43 -3.37 -7.27 20.07
CA VAL A 43 -2.07 -6.57 19.95
C VAL A 43 -1.64 -6.44 18.49
N SER A 44 -1.75 -7.53 17.73
CA SER A 44 -1.47 -7.54 16.28
C SER A 44 -2.35 -6.53 15.54
N ASN A 45 -3.67 -6.58 15.78
CA ASN A 45 -4.62 -5.70 15.10
C ASN A 45 -4.38 -4.21 15.44
N VAL A 46 -4.16 -3.87 16.72
CA VAL A 46 -3.83 -2.49 17.12
C VAL A 46 -2.53 -2.01 16.46
N LEU A 47 -1.48 -2.84 16.43
CA LEU A 47 -0.21 -2.49 15.77
C LEU A 47 -0.40 -2.27 14.26
N GLY A 48 -1.23 -3.08 13.61
CA GLY A 48 -1.63 -2.90 12.23
C GLY A 48 -2.27 -1.53 11.96
N TYR A 49 -3.22 -1.11 12.80
CA TYR A 49 -3.81 0.23 12.69
C TYR A 49 -2.84 1.36 13.06
N VAL A 50 -1.88 1.14 13.96
CA VAL A 50 -0.79 2.11 14.22
C VAL A 50 0.03 2.30 12.96
N PHE A 51 0.43 1.20 12.33
CA PHE A 51 1.21 1.22 11.10
C PHE A 51 0.46 1.94 9.97
N PHE A 52 -0.80 1.55 9.72
CA PHE A 52 -1.66 2.18 8.72
C PHE A 52 -1.77 3.70 8.91
N LEU A 53 -2.12 4.15 10.12
CA LEU A 53 -2.32 5.58 10.38
C LEU A 53 -1.01 6.36 10.35
N ALA A 54 0.07 5.82 10.93
CA ALA A 54 1.37 6.48 10.93
C ALA A 54 1.92 6.69 9.51
N TRP A 55 1.86 5.64 8.67
CA TRP A 55 2.28 5.77 7.28
C TRP A 55 1.36 6.67 6.48
N SER A 56 0.04 6.61 6.70
CA SER A 56 -0.93 7.47 6.01
C SER A 56 -0.65 8.96 6.23
N CYS A 57 -0.26 9.35 7.45
CA CYS A 57 0.11 10.73 7.74
C CYS A 57 1.27 11.25 6.87
N SER A 58 2.19 10.39 6.43
CA SER A 58 3.36 10.79 5.64
C SER A 58 3.02 11.27 4.21
N PHE A 59 1.85 10.91 3.66
CA PHE A 59 1.45 11.28 2.30
C PHE A 59 0.95 12.73 2.19
N TYR A 60 0.32 13.25 3.24
CA TYR A 60 -0.36 14.55 3.21
C TYR A 60 0.57 15.76 3.06
N PRO A 61 1.75 15.82 3.73
CA PRO A 61 2.66 16.96 3.58
C PRO A 61 3.00 17.25 2.11
N GLN A 62 3.25 16.22 1.30
CA GLN A 62 3.58 16.40 -0.11
C GLN A 62 2.39 16.97 -0.90
N VAL A 63 1.19 16.42 -0.71
CA VAL A 63 -0.03 16.91 -1.36
C VAL A 63 -0.31 18.37 -1.04
N VAL A 64 -0.14 18.75 0.23
CA VAL A 64 -0.34 20.13 0.69
C VAL A 64 0.73 21.06 0.11
N GLN A 65 2.00 20.64 0.08
CA GLN A 65 3.10 21.43 -0.47
C GLN A 65 2.94 21.67 -1.97
N ASN A 66 2.58 20.64 -2.75
CA ASN A 66 2.30 20.76 -4.18
C ASN A 66 1.21 21.81 -4.45
N ARG A 67 0.12 21.77 -3.67
CA ARG A 67 -0.97 22.74 -3.79
C ARG A 67 -0.55 24.15 -3.38
N ALA A 68 0.23 24.27 -2.30
CA ALA A 68 0.67 25.56 -1.78
C ALA A 68 1.65 26.27 -2.73
N ARG A 69 2.51 25.51 -3.41
CA ARG A 69 3.46 26.03 -4.40
C ARG A 69 2.85 26.21 -5.79
N ALA A 70 1.73 25.52 -6.07
CA ALA A 70 1.17 25.37 -7.41
C ALA A 70 2.21 24.90 -8.45
N ASP A 71 3.16 24.09 -7.97
CA ASP A 71 4.31 23.59 -8.73
C ASP A 71 4.78 22.29 -8.07
N THR A 72 5.11 21.29 -8.88
CA THR A 72 5.64 19.99 -8.43
C THR A 72 7.10 19.79 -8.79
N THR A 73 7.81 20.85 -9.19
CA THR A 73 9.26 20.79 -9.45
C THR A 73 10.02 20.31 -8.21
N GLY A 74 10.79 19.24 -8.36
CA GLY A 74 11.52 18.56 -7.28
C GLY A 74 10.90 17.24 -6.82
N LEU A 75 9.67 16.93 -7.24
CA LEU A 75 9.17 15.57 -7.20
C LEU A 75 9.74 14.77 -8.36
N ASP A 76 10.21 13.55 -8.07
CA ASP A 76 10.65 12.62 -9.09
C ASP A 76 9.44 11.91 -9.71
N PRO A 77 9.13 12.13 -11.00
CA PRO A 77 8.02 11.47 -11.65
C PRO A 77 8.21 9.95 -11.73
N ASP A 78 9.44 9.44 -11.86
CA ASP A 78 9.71 8.00 -11.95
C ASP A 78 9.30 7.28 -10.66
N TYR A 79 9.68 7.86 -9.52
CA TYR A 79 9.25 7.38 -8.21
C TYR A 79 7.72 7.40 -8.06
N LEU A 80 7.08 8.49 -8.47
CA LEU A 80 5.65 8.68 -8.24
C LEU A 80 4.79 7.72 -9.07
N TRP A 81 5.12 7.55 -10.36
CA TRP A 81 4.42 6.61 -11.23
C TRP A 81 4.66 5.16 -10.82
N LEU A 82 5.88 4.82 -10.38
CA LEU A 82 6.16 3.49 -9.85
C LEU A 82 5.36 3.21 -8.57
N ASN A 83 5.23 4.19 -7.65
CA ASN A 83 4.37 4.05 -6.48
C ASN A 83 2.90 3.89 -6.86
N LEU A 84 2.42 4.60 -7.89
CA LEU A 84 1.03 4.47 -8.34
C LEU A 84 0.73 3.03 -8.77
N VAL A 85 1.61 2.47 -9.61
CA VAL A 85 1.49 1.07 -10.06
C VAL A 85 1.65 0.11 -8.87
N GLY A 86 2.63 0.35 -7.99
CA GLY A 86 2.87 -0.47 -6.81
C GLY A 86 1.65 -0.53 -5.88
N TYR A 87 1.07 0.61 -5.54
CA TYR A 87 -0.14 0.66 -4.71
C TYR A 87 -1.36 0.09 -5.43
N ALA A 88 -1.47 0.21 -6.76
CA ALA A 88 -2.56 -0.43 -7.52
C ALA A 88 -2.48 -1.96 -7.43
N LEU A 89 -1.29 -2.53 -7.66
CA LEU A 89 -1.05 -3.97 -7.53
C LEU A 89 -1.22 -4.44 -6.09
N TYR A 90 -0.74 -3.66 -5.11
CA TYR A 90 -0.87 -3.98 -3.70
C TYR A 90 -2.33 -3.91 -3.23
N ALA A 91 -3.12 -2.94 -3.69
CA ALA A 91 -4.55 -2.86 -3.40
C ALA A 91 -5.32 -4.01 -4.05
N ALA A 92 -4.97 -4.40 -5.28
CA ALA A 92 -5.52 -5.60 -5.92
C ALA A 92 -5.19 -6.87 -5.12
N TYR A 93 -3.93 -7.06 -4.71
CA TYR A 93 -3.50 -8.20 -3.90
C TYR A 93 -4.28 -8.28 -2.58
N ASN A 94 -4.28 -7.20 -1.80
CA ASN A 94 -5.00 -7.18 -0.52
C ASN A 94 -6.51 -7.32 -0.73
N GLY A 95 -7.07 -6.71 -1.77
CA GLY A 95 -8.51 -6.80 -2.06
C GLY A 95 -8.94 -8.22 -2.42
N LEU A 96 -8.18 -8.90 -3.29
CA LEU A 96 -8.43 -10.28 -3.69
C LEU A 96 -8.34 -11.23 -2.49
N PHE A 97 -7.25 -11.14 -1.72
CA PHE A 97 -7.08 -12.00 -0.56
C PHE A 97 -8.03 -11.63 0.57
N TYR A 98 -8.46 -10.38 0.73
CA TYR A 98 -9.45 -10.00 1.74
C TYR A 98 -10.87 -10.45 1.38
N ALA A 99 -11.26 -10.37 0.11
CA ALA A 99 -12.63 -10.67 -0.31
C ALA A 99 -12.91 -12.16 -0.60
N ASP A 100 -11.91 -12.93 -1.04
CA ASP A 100 -12.11 -14.33 -1.45
C ASP A 100 -11.48 -15.34 -0.47
N GLU A 101 -12.30 -15.89 0.43
CA GLU A 101 -11.89 -16.98 1.34
C GLU A 101 -11.44 -18.25 0.59
N ARG A 102 -11.99 -18.54 -0.59
CA ARG A 102 -11.59 -19.73 -1.36
C ARG A 102 -10.17 -19.60 -1.84
N LEU A 103 -9.74 -18.38 -2.19
CA LEU A 103 -8.37 -18.07 -2.56
C LEU A 103 -7.42 -18.27 -1.37
N ARG A 104 -7.81 -17.83 -0.16
CA ARG A 104 -7.02 -18.08 1.06
C ARG A 104 -6.85 -19.56 1.34
N ARG A 105 -7.94 -20.34 1.33
CA ARG A 105 -7.91 -21.78 1.62
C ARG A 105 -7.04 -22.52 0.61
N ARG A 106 -7.20 -22.25 -0.69
CA ARG A 106 -6.37 -22.86 -1.73
C ARG A 106 -4.90 -22.46 -1.62
N TYR A 107 -4.60 -21.24 -1.17
CA TYR A 107 -3.21 -20.83 -0.91
C TYR A 107 -2.63 -21.64 0.25
N ALA A 108 -3.39 -21.78 1.35
CA ALA A 108 -2.99 -22.57 2.51
C ALA A 108 -2.72 -24.03 2.12
N ASP A 109 -3.60 -24.64 1.32
CA ASP A 109 -3.42 -26.01 0.80
C ASP A 109 -2.11 -26.16 0.02
N ALA A 110 -1.76 -25.16 -0.81
CA ALA A 110 -0.53 -25.17 -1.61
C ALA A 110 0.74 -24.91 -0.77
N HIS A 111 0.63 -24.24 0.38
CA HIS A 111 1.77 -23.78 1.20
C HIS A 111 1.80 -24.44 2.59
N ARG A 112 1.47 -25.74 2.67
CA ARG A 112 1.53 -26.54 3.92
C ARG A 112 0.74 -25.93 5.09
N GLY A 113 -0.41 -25.34 4.80
CA GLY A 113 -1.24 -24.65 5.79
C GLY A 113 -0.78 -23.23 6.13
N SER A 114 0.17 -22.65 5.40
CA SER A 114 0.56 -21.25 5.61
C SER A 114 -0.54 -20.32 5.09
N GLU A 115 -1.17 -19.57 5.98
CA GLU A 115 -2.24 -18.65 5.63
C GLU A 115 -1.70 -17.26 5.26
N ILE A 116 -2.40 -16.60 4.35
CA ILE A 116 -2.11 -15.20 4.01
C ILE A 116 -2.80 -14.31 5.04
N LEU A 117 -1.99 -13.68 5.89
CA LEU A 117 -2.43 -12.75 6.93
C LEU A 117 -2.74 -11.36 6.36
N VAL A 118 -3.67 -11.26 5.42
CA VAL A 118 -4.19 -9.96 4.97
C VAL A 118 -5.33 -9.55 5.89
N GLU A 119 -5.14 -8.45 6.61
CA GLU A 119 -6.14 -7.85 7.49
C GLU A 119 -6.78 -6.60 6.86
N LEU A 120 -7.86 -6.10 7.47
CA LEU A 120 -8.57 -4.93 6.93
C LEU A 120 -7.68 -3.68 6.84
N HIS A 121 -6.79 -3.48 7.82
CA HIS A 121 -5.90 -2.32 7.83
C HIS A 121 -4.87 -2.36 6.69
N ASP A 122 -4.47 -3.54 6.19
CA ASP A 122 -3.59 -3.66 5.02
C ASP A 122 -4.30 -3.21 3.74
N LEU A 123 -5.56 -3.62 3.56
CA LEU A 123 -6.39 -3.18 2.45
C LEU A 123 -6.64 -1.67 2.50
N LEU A 124 -7.00 -1.13 3.67
CA LEU A 124 -7.20 0.30 3.85
C LEU A 124 -5.92 1.09 3.55
N PHE A 125 -4.76 0.60 3.99
CA PHE A 125 -3.48 1.21 3.69
C PHE A 125 -3.18 1.22 2.19
N ALA A 126 -3.37 0.09 1.51
CA ALA A 126 -3.11 -0.03 0.09
C ALA A 126 -4.00 0.91 -0.75
N VAL A 127 -5.31 0.95 -0.45
CA VAL A 127 -6.27 1.83 -1.13
C VAL A 127 -5.98 3.31 -0.81
N HIS A 128 -5.64 3.64 0.43
CA HIS A 128 -5.27 4.99 0.83
C HIS A 128 -4.02 5.47 0.10
N GLY A 129 -2.96 4.65 0.09
CA GLY A 129 -1.72 4.93 -0.64
C GLY A 129 -1.99 5.15 -2.13
N LEU A 130 -2.79 4.28 -2.76
CA LEU A 130 -3.20 4.43 -4.16
C LEU A 130 -3.89 5.78 -4.41
N ALA A 131 -4.87 6.14 -3.57
CA ALA A 131 -5.60 7.39 -3.71
C ALA A 131 -4.69 8.61 -3.57
N LEU A 132 -3.82 8.64 -2.56
CA LEU A 132 -2.95 9.79 -2.29
C LEU A 132 -1.85 9.91 -3.34
N THR A 133 -1.30 8.80 -3.82
CA THR A 133 -0.36 8.81 -4.94
C THR A 133 -1.03 9.23 -6.25
N ALA A 134 -2.27 8.81 -6.51
CA ALA A 134 -3.05 9.28 -7.66
C ALA A 134 -3.31 10.79 -7.61
N VAL A 135 -3.61 11.33 -6.43
CA VAL A 135 -3.73 12.79 -6.23
C VAL A 135 -2.42 13.49 -6.55
N GLN A 136 -1.28 12.98 -6.08
CA GLN A 136 0.03 13.56 -6.38
C GLN A 136 0.35 13.51 -7.88
N VAL A 137 0.05 12.39 -8.58
CA VAL A 137 0.23 12.29 -10.04
C VAL A 137 -0.65 13.31 -10.75
N ALA A 138 -1.91 13.43 -10.33
CA ALA A 138 -2.83 14.43 -10.89
C ALA A 138 -2.32 15.86 -10.68
N GLN A 139 -1.73 16.17 -9.52
CA GLN A 139 -1.08 17.46 -9.26
C GLN A 139 0.10 17.70 -10.20
N CYS A 140 0.97 16.71 -10.41
CA CYS A 140 2.10 16.83 -11.33
C CYS A 140 1.64 17.13 -12.76
N LEU A 141 0.64 16.39 -13.24
CA LEU A 141 0.08 16.60 -14.58
C LEU A 141 -0.65 17.94 -14.70
N TYR A 142 -1.32 18.41 -13.64
CA TYR A 142 -2.03 19.68 -13.66
C TYR A 142 -1.11 20.90 -13.65
N TYR A 143 -0.09 20.91 -12.78
CA TYR A 143 0.78 22.08 -12.61
C TYR A 143 1.92 22.14 -13.64
N ASN A 144 2.50 21.01 -14.01
CA ASN A 144 3.72 20.96 -14.82
C ASN A 144 3.54 20.16 -16.13
N GLY A 145 2.40 19.49 -16.31
CA GLY A 145 2.05 18.81 -17.56
C GLY A 145 3.04 17.72 -17.97
N ALA A 146 3.34 17.66 -19.26
CA ALA A 146 4.23 16.66 -19.86
C ALA A 146 5.69 16.76 -19.37
N ALA A 147 6.08 17.85 -18.69
CA ALA A 147 7.41 17.96 -18.11
C ALA A 147 7.61 17.04 -16.89
N GLN A 148 6.53 16.50 -16.30
CA GLN A 148 6.53 15.63 -15.13
C GLN A 148 5.97 14.22 -15.44
N THR A 149 6.28 13.70 -16.63
CA THR A 149 6.01 12.31 -17.02
C THR A 149 7.23 11.42 -16.73
N PRO A 150 7.04 10.11 -16.50
CA PRO A 150 8.16 9.24 -16.19
C PRO A 150 9.08 9.08 -17.41
N SER A 151 10.35 8.81 -17.14
CA SER A 151 11.33 8.46 -18.15
C SER A 151 10.91 7.19 -18.87
N ARG A 152 11.32 7.06 -20.14
CA ARG A 152 10.98 5.90 -20.99
C ARG A 152 11.26 4.53 -20.35
N PRO A 153 12.42 4.28 -19.69
CA PRO A 153 12.64 2.97 -19.05
C PRO A 153 11.67 2.72 -17.90
N PHE A 154 11.34 3.73 -17.10
CA PHE A 154 10.37 3.60 -16.01
C PHE A 154 8.94 3.44 -16.52
N ALA A 155 8.57 4.15 -17.59
CA ALA A 155 7.29 3.95 -18.27
C ALA A 155 7.15 2.51 -18.79
N ALA A 156 8.21 1.99 -19.44
CA ALA A 156 8.24 0.61 -19.90
C ALA A 156 8.17 -0.40 -18.74
N LEU A 157 8.86 -0.13 -17.63
CA LEU A 157 8.77 -0.93 -16.42
C LEU A 157 7.35 -0.94 -15.84
N CYS A 158 6.73 0.23 -15.69
CA CYS A 158 5.34 0.36 -15.22
C CYS A 158 4.38 -0.42 -16.12
N ALA A 159 4.53 -0.30 -17.43
CA ALA A 159 3.73 -1.06 -18.39
C ALA A 159 3.97 -2.57 -18.25
N ALA A 160 5.23 -3.01 -18.12
CA ALA A 160 5.55 -4.43 -17.94
C ALA A 160 4.95 -4.99 -16.63
N LEU A 161 5.04 -4.26 -15.52
CA LEU A 161 4.48 -4.66 -14.23
C LEU A 161 2.96 -4.83 -14.24
N LEU A 162 2.24 -4.12 -15.13
CA LEU A 162 0.80 -4.26 -15.29
C LEU A 162 0.42 -5.29 -16.36
N LEU A 163 1.07 -5.23 -17.52
CA LEU A 163 0.71 -6.01 -18.69
C LEU A 163 1.16 -7.46 -18.61
N VAL A 164 2.33 -7.76 -18.03
CA VAL A 164 2.83 -9.14 -17.94
C VAL A 164 1.92 -9.99 -17.05
N PRO A 165 1.55 -9.57 -15.82
CA PRO A 165 0.60 -10.34 -15.00
C PRO A 165 -0.78 -10.44 -15.64
N LEU A 166 -1.26 -9.37 -16.28
CA LEU A 166 -2.56 -9.37 -16.96
C LEU A 166 -2.59 -10.32 -18.15
N ALA A 167 -1.55 -10.29 -19.00
CA ALA A 167 -1.42 -11.17 -20.15
C ALA A 167 -1.26 -12.63 -19.72
N TRP A 168 -0.49 -12.89 -18.66
CA TRP A 168 -0.37 -14.21 -18.07
C TRP A 168 -1.74 -14.74 -17.61
N PHE A 169 -2.49 -13.93 -16.87
CA PHE A 169 -3.82 -14.29 -16.37
C PHE A 169 -4.82 -14.53 -17.52
N ALA A 170 -4.78 -13.69 -18.55
CA ALA A 170 -5.62 -13.84 -19.73
C ALA A 170 -5.27 -15.09 -20.56
N ALA A 171 -3.99 -15.45 -20.66
CA ALA A 171 -3.51 -16.62 -21.39
C ALA A 171 -3.73 -17.94 -20.63
N SER A 172 -3.89 -17.87 -19.30
CA SER A 172 -4.07 -19.03 -18.44
C SER A 172 -5.34 -18.91 -17.59
N PRO A 173 -6.55 -18.84 -18.20
CA PRO A 173 -7.80 -18.67 -17.46
C PRO A 173 -8.09 -19.85 -16.54
N ASP A 174 -7.57 -21.04 -16.87
CA ASP A 174 -7.67 -22.25 -16.07
C ASP A 174 -6.64 -22.29 -14.92
N LEU A 175 -5.52 -21.54 -15.03
CA LEU A 175 -4.61 -21.34 -13.91
C LEU A 175 -5.14 -20.24 -13.00
N THR A 176 -5.83 -20.66 -11.94
CA THR A 176 -6.04 -19.80 -10.77
C THR A 176 -4.71 -19.21 -10.32
N VAL A 177 -4.72 -17.96 -9.82
CA VAL A 177 -3.57 -17.16 -9.31
C VAL A 177 -2.54 -18.00 -8.51
N LEU A 178 -2.98 -19.09 -7.91
CA LEU A 178 -2.24 -19.97 -7.02
C LEU A 178 -1.48 -21.11 -7.70
N GLN A 179 -1.89 -21.57 -8.89
CA GLN A 179 -1.09 -22.57 -9.63
C GLN A 179 0.27 -21.98 -10.04
N VAL A 180 0.34 -20.65 -10.24
CA VAL A 180 1.58 -19.89 -10.41
C VAL A 180 2.47 -19.94 -9.16
N CYS A 181 1.87 -19.77 -7.96
CA CYS A 181 2.61 -19.93 -6.70
C CYS A 181 3.15 -21.36 -6.54
N SER A 182 2.39 -22.38 -6.97
CA SER A 182 2.84 -23.78 -6.93
C SER A 182 3.91 -24.13 -7.99
N LEU A 183 3.95 -23.42 -9.12
CA LEU A 183 4.99 -23.59 -10.16
C LEU A 183 6.39 -23.16 -9.68
N GLY A 184 6.46 -22.20 -8.75
CA GLY A 184 7.71 -21.84 -8.07
C GLY A 184 8.29 -22.97 -7.19
N LEU A 185 7.45 -23.93 -6.77
CA LEU A 185 7.85 -25.13 -6.03
C LEU A 185 8.22 -26.29 -6.97
N ALA A 186 7.57 -26.40 -8.13
CA ALA A 186 7.93 -27.41 -9.14
C ALA A 186 9.36 -27.22 -9.70
N CYS A 187 9.91 -26.01 -9.64
CA CYS A 187 11.30 -25.73 -10.00
C CYS A 187 12.32 -26.02 -8.86
N ARG A 188 11.86 -26.50 -7.70
CA ARG A 188 12.69 -26.88 -6.53
C ARG A 188 12.67 -28.37 -6.20
N MET A 189 12.18 -29.22 -7.11
CA MET A 189 12.37 -30.67 -7.09
C MET A 189 13.22 -31.09 -8.29
#